data_AF-A0A8C2EE67-F1
#
_entry.id   AF-A0A8C2EE67-F1
#
_cell.length_a   1.000
_cell.length_b   1.000
_cell.length_c   1.000
_cell.angle_alpha   90.00
_cell.angle_beta   90.00
_cell.angle_gamma   90.00
#
_symmetry.space_group_name_H-M   'P 1'
#
loop_
_entity.id
_entity.type
_entity.pdbx_description
1 polymer ?
#
loop_
_entity_poly.entity_id
_entity_poly.type
_entity_poly.pdbx_seq_one_letter_code
_entity_poly.pdbx_strand_id
1 'polypeptide(L)'
;NRALLHILLSLLHYSPTGAHVEWCKQLIAATMSSQISGPIGSEMISREYKTLREGNKQAQMEEAQRVPGETIKAIVKDVMYICPFSGVVRGTLTITDYKLFFKSLTRDPPFVLDVNLGAISRLESIAVQSHGDNTQGLEIVCKDLRNPRFAYKKEGQSNLEVFETLSKYAFPLSHNLPLFAFKYRETFPEDGWKIYDPVAEYKRQGLPNESWIISKVNSSYELCETYPALLVLPSNVTEDELKRVAAFRAKRRLPVLSWIHPESQAAIVRCGQPQVGPSDRRCREDERYLQTILDANAQSHKLCIFDARQSTVADTNKVRKQDTFPVST
;
A
#
# COMPACT_ATOMS: atom_id res chain seq x y z
N ASN A 1 -11.06 -24.21 22.36
CA ASN A 1 -10.59 -24.19 23.77
C ASN A 1 -9.65 -25.35 24.18
N ARG A 2 -9.50 -26.46 23.44
CA ARG A 2 -8.44 -27.46 23.71
C ARG A 2 -7.14 -27.28 22.89
N ALA A 3 -7.17 -26.52 21.80
CA ALA A 3 -6.00 -26.25 20.97
C ALA A 3 -5.02 -25.23 21.60
N LEU A 4 -5.53 -24.26 22.38
CA LEU A 4 -4.71 -23.27 23.10
C LEU A 4 -3.94 -23.89 24.28
N LEU A 5 -4.51 -24.91 24.93
CA LEU A 5 -3.87 -25.60 26.06
C LEU A 5 -2.67 -26.45 25.60
N HIS A 6 -2.73 -27.02 24.40
CA HIS A 6 -1.61 -27.80 23.83
C HIS A 6 -0.43 -26.92 23.41
N ILE A 7 -0.68 -25.70 22.93
CA ILE A 7 0.37 -24.75 22.52
C ILE A 7 1.09 -24.17 23.75
N LEU A 8 0.35 -23.95 24.85
CA LEU A 8 0.91 -23.48 26.13
C LEU A 8 1.78 -24.54 26.84
N LEU A 9 1.44 -25.83 26.73
CA LEU A 9 2.25 -26.92 27.31
C LEU A 9 3.56 -27.19 26.53
N SER A 10 3.58 -26.92 25.22
CA SER A 10 4.80 -27.05 24.40
C SER A 10 5.84 -25.94 24.64
N LEU A 11 5.43 -24.78 25.14
CA LEU A 11 6.33 -23.66 25.43
C LEU A 11 7.03 -23.77 26.81
N LEU A 12 6.60 -24.69 27.66
CA LEU A 12 7.20 -24.92 28.99
C LEU A 12 8.47 -25.79 28.96
N HIS A 13 8.87 -26.33 27.80
CA HIS A 13 10.03 -27.24 27.69
C HIS A 13 11.30 -26.61 27.11
N TYR A 14 11.33 -25.31 26.83
CA TYR A 14 12.53 -24.63 26.34
C TYR A 14 12.67 -23.23 26.95
N SER A 15 13.37 -23.13 28.08
CA SER A 15 14.48 -22.19 28.27
C SER A 15 14.94 -22.18 29.73
N PRO A 16 16.25 -22.29 30.01
CA PRO A 16 16.80 -22.30 31.36
C PRO A 16 17.11 -20.87 31.80
N THR A 17 16.48 -20.38 32.86
CA THR A 17 17.07 -19.41 33.83
C THR A 17 16.03 -19.02 34.89
N GLY A 18 16.37 -19.24 36.16
CA GLY A 18 15.51 -19.08 37.34
C GLY A 18 15.19 -17.65 37.78
N ALA A 19 15.24 -16.65 36.89
CA ALA A 19 14.96 -15.25 37.24
C ALA A 19 13.45 -14.90 37.24
N HIS A 20 12.62 -15.65 36.50
CA HIS A 20 11.19 -15.35 36.34
C HIS A 20 10.32 -15.84 37.51
N VAL A 21 10.78 -16.82 38.29
CA VAL A 21 10.02 -17.39 39.43
C VAL A 21 10.07 -16.46 40.65
N GLU A 22 11.17 -15.74 40.85
CA GLU A 22 11.34 -14.86 42.01
C GLU A 22 10.61 -13.52 41.85
N TRP A 23 10.43 -13.06 40.61
CA TRP A 23 9.60 -11.89 40.28
C TRP A 23 8.10 -12.13 40.58
N CYS A 24 7.59 -13.33 40.26
CA CYS A 24 6.20 -13.68 40.56
C CYS A 24 5.88 -13.78 42.07
N LYS A 25 6.85 -14.17 42.91
CA LYS A 25 6.66 -14.23 44.37
C LYS A 25 6.55 -12.85 45.02
N GLN A 26 7.32 -11.87 44.54
CA GLN A 26 7.28 -10.50 45.05
C GLN A 26 5.97 -9.78 44.68
N LEU A 27 5.39 -10.10 43.52
CA LEU A 27 4.12 -9.54 43.07
C LEU A 27 2.93 -10.00 43.92
N ILE A 28 2.95 -11.23 44.42
CA ILE A 28 1.91 -11.80 45.29
C ILE A 28 1.99 -11.19 46.71
N ALA A 29 3.20 -11.00 47.24
CA ALA A 29 3.40 -10.36 48.56
C ALA A 29 2.98 -8.88 48.56
N ALA A 30 3.25 -8.14 47.48
CA ALA A 30 2.82 -6.75 47.33
C ALA A 30 1.28 -6.60 47.22
N THR A 31 0.59 -7.64 46.72
CA THR A 31 -0.87 -7.64 46.56
C THR A 31 -1.61 -7.92 47.88
N MET A 32 -0.95 -8.58 48.85
CA MET A 32 -1.59 -8.94 50.13
C MET A 32 -1.47 -7.88 51.24
N SER A 33 -0.59 -6.89 51.11
CA SER A 33 -0.37 -5.87 52.16
C SER A 33 -1.16 -4.57 51.99
N SER A 34 -2.01 -4.43 50.95
CA SER A 34 -2.72 -3.17 50.68
C SER A 34 -4.19 -3.13 51.15
N GLN A 35 -4.60 -4.01 52.05
CA GLN A 35 -5.92 -3.94 52.68
C GLN A 35 -5.78 -3.84 54.19
N ILE A 36 -6.08 -2.65 54.73
CA ILE A 36 -6.76 -2.33 56.01
C ILE A 36 -6.37 -0.90 56.44
N SER A 37 -7.26 0.06 56.23
CA SER A 37 -7.96 0.85 57.28
C SER A 37 -8.50 2.16 56.70
N GLY A 38 -9.78 2.47 56.95
CA GLY A 38 -10.35 3.82 56.74
C GLY A 38 -9.79 4.85 57.75
N PRO A 39 -10.11 6.15 57.62
CA PRO A 39 -11.48 6.60 57.88
C PRO A 39 -12.04 7.71 56.97
N ILE A 40 -13.30 8.03 57.28
CA ILE A 40 -14.33 8.90 56.71
C ILE A 40 -13.89 10.35 56.42
N GLY A 41 -14.36 10.90 55.30
CA GLY A 41 -14.56 12.36 55.13
C GLY A 41 -14.13 12.94 53.76
N SER A 42 -15.04 12.92 52.77
CA SER A 42 -15.12 13.82 51.59
C SER A 42 -15.69 13.06 50.36
N GLU A 43 -16.98 12.72 50.40
CA GLU A 43 -17.63 11.95 49.33
C GLU A 43 -17.95 12.78 48.06
N MET A 44 -17.98 14.11 48.15
CA MET A 44 -18.36 14.96 47.01
C MET A 44 -17.17 15.29 46.08
N ILE A 45 -16.00 15.62 46.64
CA ILE A 45 -14.79 15.95 45.87
C ILE A 45 -14.15 14.67 45.28
N SER A 46 -14.20 13.55 46.01
CA SER A 46 -13.72 12.24 45.54
C SER A 46 -14.50 11.71 44.33
N ARG A 47 -15.82 11.95 44.28
CA ARG A 47 -16.65 11.59 43.12
C ARG A 47 -16.27 12.41 41.90
N GLU A 48 -16.18 13.74 41.99
CA GLU A 48 -15.79 14.58 40.85
C GLU A 48 -14.40 14.25 40.32
N TYR A 49 -13.40 14.02 41.19
CA TYR A 49 -12.06 13.59 40.76
C TYR A 49 -12.05 12.17 40.15
N LYS A 50 -12.88 11.24 40.65
CA LYS A 50 -13.05 9.92 40.02
C LYS A 50 -13.76 10.02 38.67
N THR A 51 -14.83 10.80 38.55
CA THR A 51 -15.55 11.02 37.29
C THR A 51 -14.68 11.74 36.26
N LEU A 52 -13.83 12.68 36.68
CA LEU A 52 -12.83 13.34 35.83
C LEU A 52 -11.72 12.36 35.40
N ARG A 53 -11.28 11.48 36.30
CA ARG A 53 -10.23 10.49 36.00
C ARG A 53 -10.76 9.33 35.16
N GLU A 54 -12.00 8.90 35.36
CA GLU A 54 -12.72 7.93 34.52
C GLU A 54 -13.09 8.56 33.18
N GLY A 55 -13.52 9.82 33.16
CA GLY A 55 -13.74 10.59 31.94
C GLY A 55 -12.47 10.78 31.11
N ASN A 56 -11.33 11.07 31.76
CA ASN A 56 -10.02 11.16 31.09
C ASN A 56 -9.49 9.80 30.64
N LYS A 57 -9.74 8.72 31.40
CA LYS A 57 -9.40 7.35 30.98
C LYS A 57 -10.28 6.88 29.82
N GLN A 58 -11.58 7.19 29.85
CA GLN A 58 -12.52 6.88 28.79
C GLN A 58 -12.18 7.67 27.51
N ALA A 59 -11.86 8.95 27.64
CA ALA A 59 -11.39 9.79 26.53
C ALA A 59 -10.07 9.29 25.93
N GLN A 60 -9.11 8.86 26.76
CA GLN A 60 -7.88 8.22 26.29
C GLN A 60 -8.13 6.85 25.65
N MET A 61 -9.12 6.09 26.14
CA MET A 61 -9.46 4.78 25.58
C MET A 61 -10.18 4.89 24.23
N GLU A 62 -10.81 6.02 23.90
CA GLU A 62 -11.48 6.22 22.61
C GLU A 62 -10.54 6.75 21.51
N GLU A 63 -9.38 7.31 21.86
CA GLU A 63 -8.47 7.92 20.90
C GLU A 63 -7.81 6.86 20.01
N ALA A 64 -7.84 7.07 18.69
CA ALA A 64 -7.18 6.21 17.73
C ALA A 64 -5.67 6.18 18.00
N GLN A 65 -5.06 4.99 18.07
CA GLN A 65 -3.60 4.91 18.09
C GLN A 65 -3.06 5.52 16.79
N ARG A 66 -2.17 6.50 16.92
CA ARG A 66 -1.61 7.26 15.80
C ARG A 66 -0.19 6.82 15.48
N VAL A 67 0.14 6.81 14.20
CA VAL A 67 1.53 6.66 13.76
C VAL A 67 2.26 8.01 13.79
N PRO A 68 3.60 8.04 13.90
CA PRO A 68 4.35 9.29 13.88
C PRO A 68 4.06 10.12 12.61
N GLY A 69 3.66 11.38 12.82
CA GLY A 69 3.26 12.30 11.75
C GLY A 69 1.76 12.35 11.47
N GLU A 70 0.97 11.42 12.03
CA GLU A 70 -0.49 11.39 11.90
C GLU A 70 -1.16 12.45 12.77
N THR A 71 -2.11 13.19 12.19
CA THR A 71 -2.84 14.26 12.86
C THR A 71 -4.36 14.10 12.70
N ILE A 72 -5.09 14.30 13.79
CA ILE A 72 -6.55 14.24 13.80
C ILE A 72 -7.12 15.44 13.03
N LYS A 73 -8.12 15.19 12.20
CA LYS A 73 -8.82 16.17 11.36
C LYS A 73 -10.27 16.37 11.77
N ALA A 74 -10.93 15.31 12.22
CA ALA A 74 -12.26 15.39 12.80
C ALA A 74 -12.46 14.27 13.83
N ILE A 75 -13.27 14.55 14.85
CA ILE A 75 -13.80 13.56 15.80
C ILE A 75 -15.29 13.78 15.88
N VAL A 76 -16.07 12.76 15.54
CA VAL A 76 -17.54 12.82 15.53
C VAL A 76 -18.07 11.72 16.42
N LYS A 77 -18.80 12.11 17.45
CA LYS A 77 -19.44 11.21 18.41
C LYS A 77 -20.80 10.77 17.90
N ASP A 78 -21.36 9.73 18.53
CA ASP A 78 -22.70 9.22 18.23
C ASP A 78 -22.94 8.82 16.77
N VAL A 79 -21.87 8.43 16.07
CA VAL A 79 -21.94 7.90 14.71
C VAL A 79 -22.41 6.44 14.77
N MET A 80 -23.35 6.07 13.90
CA MET A 80 -23.85 4.73 13.75
C MET A 80 -23.13 4.04 12.59
N TYR A 81 -22.31 3.04 12.88
CA TYR A 81 -21.82 2.11 11.86
C TYR A 81 -22.88 1.04 11.59
N ILE A 82 -23.27 0.89 10.33
CA ILE A 82 -24.23 -0.12 9.87
C ILE A 82 -23.45 -1.36 9.47
N CYS A 83 -23.12 -2.21 10.45
CA CYS A 83 -22.38 -3.44 10.21
C CYS A 83 -23.28 -4.45 9.47
N PRO A 84 -22.88 -4.97 8.30
CA PRO A 84 -23.68 -5.96 7.58
C PRO A 84 -23.81 -7.29 8.31
N PHE A 85 -22.94 -7.57 9.29
CA PHE A 85 -22.90 -8.85 10.01
C PHE A 85 -23.52 -8.80 11.40
N SER A 86 -23.43 -7.64 12.07
CA SER A 86 -23.80 -7.51 13.48
C SER A 86 -24.78 -6.39 13.78
N GLY A 87 -25.41 -5.83 12.74
CA GLY A 87 -26.36 -4.74 12.85
C GLY A 87 -25.70 -3.40 13.21
N VAL A 88 -26.53 -2.46 13.67
CA VAL A 88 -26.09 -1.09 13.95
C VAL A 88 -25.26 -1.02 15.23
N VAL A 89 -24.11 -0.35 15.16
CA VAL A 89 -23.20 -0.11 16.28
C VAL A 89 -22.98 1.40 16.40
N ARG A 90 -23.26 1.98 17.57
CA ARG A 90 -23.00 3.40 17.85
C ARG A 90 -21.63 3.60 18.46
N GLY A 91 -20.87 4.60 18.01
CA GLY A 91 -19.53 4.87 18.50
C GLY A 91 -18.99 6.22 18.05
N THR A 92 -17.68 6.39 18.22
CA THR A 92 -16.93 7.58 17.84
C THR A 92 -16.18 7.32 16.54
N LEU A 93 -16.35 8.22 15.57
CA LEU A 93 -15.61 8.25 14.31
C LEU A 93 -14.49 9.29 14.41
N THR A 94 -13.26 8.87 14.24
CA THR A 94 -12.08 9.73 14.14
C THR A 94 -11.55 9.69 12.72
N ILE A 95 -11.32 10.86 12.13
CA ILE A 95 -10.70 11.01 10.81
C ILE A 95 -9.36 11.68 11.02
N THR A 96 -8.30 11.06 10.52
CA THR A 96 -6.95 11.64 10.51
C THR A 96 -6.56 12.00 9.07
N ASP A 97 -5.32 12.42 8.86
CA ASP A 97 -4.76 12.52 7.50
C ASP A 97 -4.16 11.21 6.97
N TYR A 98 -4.41 10.08 7.65
CA TYR A 98 -3.95 8.75 7.25
C TYR A 98 -5.07 7.70 7.21
N LYS A 99 -5.99 7.72 8.19
CA LYS A 99 -7.04 6.73 8.34
C LYS A 99 -8.37 7.30 8.83
N LEU A 100 -9.41 6.53 8.59
CA LEU A 100 -10.68 6.60 9.30
C LEU A 100 -10.66 5.50 10.37
N PHE A 101 -10.96 5.88 11.60
CA PHE A 101 -10.98 4.99 12.74
C PHE A 101 -12.33 5.14 13.46
N PHE A 102 -13.10 4.07 13.52
CA PHE A 102 -14.36 4.02 14.26
C PHE A 102 -14.21 3.06 15.45
N LYS A 103 -14.60 3.52 16.63
CA LYS A 103 -14.55 2.72 17.86
C LYS A 103 -15.85 2.82 18.63
N SER A 104 -16.35 1.67 19.10
CA SER A 104 -17.50 1.58 20.00
C SER A 104 -17.14 0.75 21.22
N LEU A 105 -17.40 1.33 22.39
CA LEU A 105 -17.21 0.70 23.69
C LEU A 105 -18.48 -0.03 24.18
N THR A 106 -19.52 -0.11 23.33
CA THR A 106 -20.78 -0.79 23.66
C THR A 106 -20.66 -2.33 23.74
N ARG A 107 -19.50 -2.88 23.33
CA ARG A 107 -19.19 -4.31 23.33
C ARG A 107 -17.87 -4.55 24.06
N ASP A 108 -17.69 -5.75 24.58
CA ASP A 108 -16.43 -6.26 25.13
C ASP A 108 -16.04 -7.55 24.39
N PRO A 109 -14.93 -7.57 23.62
CA PRO A 109 -14.01 -6.45 23.39
C PRO A 109 -14.66 -5.30 22.57
N PRO A 110 -14.11 -4.07 22.66
CA PRO A 110 -14.59 -2.94 21.88
C PRO A 110 -14.66 -3.24 20.38
N PHE A 111 -15.73 -2.78 19.73
CA PHE A 111 -15.80 -2.85 18.26
C PHE A 111 -14.89 -1.77 17.67
N VAL A 112 -14.00 -2.18 16.77
CA VAL A 112 -13.08 -1.28 16.07
C VAL A 112 -13.16 -1.53 14.57
N LEU A 113 -13.26 -0.45 13.81
CA LEU A 113 -13.11 -0.45 12.36
C LEU A 113 -12.04 0.57 11.99
N ASP A 114 -10.94 0.08 11.44
CA ASP A 114 -9.82 0.90 10.94
C ASP A 114 -9.75 0.77 9.41
N VAL A 115 -9.79 1.91 8.72
CA VAL A 115 -9.76 2.02 7.26
C VAL A 115 -8.71 3.05 6.86
N ASN A 116 -7.64 2.60 6.21
CA ASN A 116 -6.66 3.50 5.61
C ASN A 116 -7.36 4.37 4.53
N LEU A 117 -7.13 5.69 4.55
CA LEU A 117 -7.79 6.58 3.61
C LEU A 117 -7.39 6.31 2.15
N GLY A 118 -6.17 5.81 1.91
CA GLY A 118 -5.71 5.38 0.58
C GLY A 118 -6.44 4.14 0.04
N ALA A 119 -7.10 3.37 0.90
CA ALA A 119 -7.96 2.25 0.50
C ALA A 119 -9.34 2.72 0.02
N ILE A 120 -9.74 3.96 0.29
CA ILE A 120 -11.03 4.50 -0.17
C ILE A 120 -10.96 4.74 -1.68
N SER A 121 -11.93 4.20 -2.40
CA SER A 121 -12.09 4.40 -3.85
C SER A 121 -13.09 5.50 -4.17
N ARG A 122 -14.20 5.56 -3.42
CA ARG A 122 -15.23 6.61 -3.57
C ARG A 122 -16.04 6.75 -2.28
N LEU A 123 -16.68 7.91 -2.15
CA LEU A 123 -17.59 8.27 -1.07
C LEU A 123 -18.96 8.54 -1.67
N GLU A 124 -20.00 7.96 -1.10
CA GLU A 124 -21.38 8.11 -1.55
C GLU A 124 -22.26 8.54 -0.38
N SER A 125 -23.13 9.53 -0.61
CA SER A 125 -24.17 9.88 0.36
C SER A 125 -25.34 8.94 0.19
N ILE A 126 -25.80 8.31 1.28
CA ILE A 126 -26.92 7.37 1.24
C ILE A 126 -28.08 7.88 2.08
N ALA A 127 -29.30 7.59 1.63
CA ALA A 127 -30.50 7.85 2.41
C ALA A 127 -30.60 6.86 3.57
N VAL A 128 -30.85 7.37 4.78
CA VAL A 128 -31.09 6.55 5.97
C VAL A 128 -32.53 6.77 6.40
N GLN A 129 -33.34 5.72 6.40
CA GLN A 129 -34.72 5.79 6.89
C GLN A 129 -34.67 6.00 8.41
N SER A 130 -34.91 7.23 8.86
CA SER A 130 -35.06 7.53 10.28
C SER A 130 -36.35 8.30 10.52
N HIS A 131 -37.18 7.83 11.46
CA HIS A 131 -38.47 8.42 11.82
C HIS A 131 -38.28 9.72 12.62
N GLY A 132 -37.91 10.81 11.93
CA GLY A 132 -37.95 12.17 12.49
C GLY A 132 -36.61 12.81 12.86
N ASP A 133 -35.48 12.10 12.74
CA ASP A 133 -34.14 12.67 12.96
C ASP A 133 -33.49 13.09 11.62
N ASN A 134 -32.82 14.24 11.58
CA ASN A 134 -32.08 14.75 10.41
C ASN A 134 -30.78 13.94 10.18
N THR A 135 -30.91 12.66 9.83
CA THR A 135 -29.81 11.70 9.74
C THR A 135 -29.22 11.67 8.33
N GLN A 136 -27.90 11.85 8.21
CA GLN A 136 -27.15 11.70 6.96
C GLN A 136 -26.45 10.34 6.92
N GLY A 137 -26.51 9.66 5.79
CA GLY A 137 -25.78 8.42 5.54
C GLY A 137 -24.55 8.62 4.68
N LEU A 138 -23.51 7.84 4.95
CA LEU A 138 -22.28 7.77 4.18
C LEU A 138 -21.96 6.32 3.87
N GLU A 139 -21.77 5.98 2.60
CA GLU A 139 -21.16 4.74 2.16
C GLU A 139 -19.75 5.02 1.65
N ILE A 140 -18.78 4.25 2.16
CA ILE A 140 -17.39 4.30 1.76
C ILE A 140 -17.12 3.04 0.94
N VAL A 141 -16.79 3.18 -0.34
CA VAL A 141 -16.43 2.04 -1.19
C VAL A 141 -14.92 1.92 -1.20
N CYS A 142 -14.40 0.79 -0.72
CA CYS A 142 -12.97 0.56 -0.58
C CYS A 142 -12.42 -0.35 -1.68
N LYS A 143 -11.12 -0.19 -1.98
CA LYS A 143 -10.34 -1.00 -2.92
C LYS A 143 -10.08 -2.42 -2.41
N ASP A 144 -10.30 -2.65 -1.12
CA ASP A 144 -10.15 -3.94 -0.45
C ASP A 144 -11.47 -4.73 -0.36
N LEU A 145 -12.42 -4.42 -1.27
CA LEU A 145 -13.72 -5.09 -1.41
C LEU A 145 -14.68 -4.92 -0.21
N ARG A 146 -14.41 -3.96 0.68
CA ARG A 146 -15.29 -3.59 1.80
C ARG A 146 -16.09 -2.32 1.46
N ASN A 147 -17.32 -2.25 1.96
CA ASN A 147 -18.18 -1.06 1.84
C ASN A 147 -18.71 -0.59 3.20
N PRO A 148 -17.89 0.03 4.07
CA PRO A 148 -18.39 0.56 5.35
C PRO A 148 -19.50 1.59 5.17
N ARG A 149 -20.58 1.44 5.93
CA ARG A 149 -21.72 2.37 5.93
C ARG A 149 -21.88 3.02 7.30
N PHE A 150 -22.04 4.32 7.31
CA PHE A 150 -22.23 5.12 8.51
C PHE A 150 -23.50 5.95 8.39
N ALA A 151 -24.11 6.25 9.53
CA ALA A 151 -25.20 7.20 9.67
C ALA A 151 -24.90 8.12 10.85
N TYR A 152 -25.12 9.42 10.70
CA TYR A 152 -24.84 10.42 11.74
C TYR A 152 -25.87 11.55 11.70
N LYS A 153 -26.15 12.17 12.86
CA LYS A 153 -27.12 13.26 12.96
C LYS A 153 -26.53 14.55 12.43
N LYS A 154 -27.30 15.29 11.63
CA LYS A 154 -26.97 16.61 11.13
C LYS A 154 -27.45 17.69 12.13
N GLU A 155 -26.67 17.89 13.19
CA GLU A 155 -26.79 18.98 14.16
C GLU A 155 -25.77 20.10 13.86
N GLY A 156 -26.22 21.30 13.50
CA GLY A 156 -25.35 22.49 13.33
C GLY A 156 -24.32 22.45 12.18
N GLN A 157 -23.49 23.49 12.10
CA GLN A 157 -22.47 23.72 11.05
C GLN A 157 -21.38 22.63 10.94
N SER A 158 -21.26 21.73 11.92
CA SER A 158 -20.20 20.70 12.00
C SER A 158 -20.42 19.47 11.12
N ASN A 159 -21.61 19.27 10.54
CA ASN A 159 -21.94 18.02 9.83
C ASN A 159 -21.63 18.00 8.33
N LEU A 160 -21.42 19.17 7.72
CA LEU A 160 -20.73 19.23 6.42
C LEU A 160 -19.29 18.67 6.52
N GLU A 161 -18.71 18.68 7.72
CA GLU A 161 -17.29 18.36 7.91
C GLU A 161 -16.95 16.89 7.67
N VAL A 162 -17.81 15.89 7.96
CA VAL A 162 -17.39 14.47 7.84
C VAL A 162 -17.10 14.09 6.39
N PHE A 163 -18.06 14.30 5.51
CA PHE A 163 -17.93 13.97 4.09
C PHE A 163 -16.82 14.83 3.46
N GLU A 164 -16.79 16.14 3.74
CA GLU A 164 -15.80 17.05 3.18
C GLU A 164 -14.38 16.75 3.68
N THR A 165 -14.22 16.46 4.98
CA THR A 165 -12.94 16.07 5.57
C THR A 165 -12.46 14.75 4.98
N LEU A 166 -13.34 13.73 4.90
CA LEU A 166 -12.97 12.47 4.27
C LEU A 166 -12.61 12.64 2.80
N SER A 167 -13.40 13.40 2.03
CA SER A 167 -13.08 13.68 0.63
C SER A 167 -11.71 14.35 0.49
N LYS A 168 -11.43 15.36 1.32
CA LYS A 168 -10.17 16.10 1.33
C LYS A 168 -8.96 15.22 1.63
N TYR A 169 -9.04 14.37 2.65
CA TYR A 169 -7.89 13.58 3.10
C TYR A 169 -7.78 12.18 2.47
N ALA A 170 -8.87 11.61 1.94
CA ALA A 170 -8.85 10.38 1.15
C ALA A 170 -8.41 10.61 -0.30
N PHE A 171 -8.66 11.82 -0.83
CA PHE A 171 -8.23 12.22 -2.17
C PHE A 171 -7.30 13.44 -2.10
N PRO A 172 -6.13 13.33 -1.43
CA PRO A 172 -5.27 14.48 -1.16
C PRO A 172 -4.77 15.15 -2.45
N LEU A 173 -4.45 14.37 -3.49
CA LEU A 173 -3.98 14.92 -4.77
C LEU A 173 -5.05 15.77 -5.48
N SER A 174 -6.32 15.37 -5.40
CA SER A 174 -7.44 16.15 -5.95
C SER A 174 -7.68 17.47 -5.18
N HIS A 175 -7.11 17.60 -3.99
CA HIS A 175 -7.24 18.76 -3.11
C HIS A 175 -5.91 19.49 -2.88
N ASN A 176 -4.91 19.27 -3.75
CA ASN A 176 -3.57 19.88 -3.65
C ASN A 176 -2.88 19.64 -2.28
N LEU A 177 -3.12 18.49 -1.67
CA LEU A 177 -2.46 18.05 -0.44
C LEU A 177 -1.42 16.96 -0.75
N PRO A 178 -0.33 16.88 0.04
CA PRO A 178 0.63 15.80 -0.08
C PRO A 178 0.02 14.47 0.40
N LEU A 179 0.47 13.37 -0.20
CA LEU A 179 0.20 12.03 0.31
C LEU A 179 0.78 11.86 1.72
N PHE A 180 0.12 11.04 2.55
CA PHE A 180 0.58 10.77 3.92
C PHE A 180 2.01 10.20 3.99
N ALA A 181 2.47 9.52 2.93
CA ALA A 181 3.84 9.04 2.82
C ALA A 181 4.92 10.12 3.05
N PHE A 182 4.63 11.39 2.71
CA PHE A 182 5.55 12.52 2.95
C PHE A 182 5.44 13.13 4.36
N LYS A 183 4.44 12.72 5.14
CA LYS A 183 4.22 13.17 6.52
C LYS A 183 4.63 12.13 7.55
N TYR A 184 4.65 10.86 7.17
CA TYR A 184 5.00 9.73 8.02
C TYR A 184 6.45 9.86 8.52
N ARG A 185 6.66 9.66 9.84
CA ARG A 185 7.95 9.85 10.51
C ARG A 185 8.43 8.66 11.32
N GLU A 186 7.82 7.49 11.13
CA GLU A 186 8.31 6.29 11.81
C GLU A 186 9.68 5.90 11.26
N THR A 187 10.50 5.31 12.11
CA THR A 187 11.86 4.91 11.79
C THR A 187 12.00 3.42 11.99
N PHE A 188 12.68 2.76 11.06
CA PHE A 188 12.96 1.34 11.10
C PHE A 188 14.47 1.13 11.13
N PRO A 189 14.97 0.03 11.73
CA PRO A 189 16.41 -0.27 11.74
C PRO A 189 16.99 -0.41 10.33
N GLU A 190 16.19 -0.94 9.40
CA GLU A 190 16.56 -1.20 8.01
C GLU A 190 16.04 -0.11 7.07
N ASP A 191 16.91 0.37 6.18
CA ASP A 191 16.55 1.32 5.13
C ASP A 191 16.06 0.57 3.88
N GLY A 192 14.73 0.46 3.74
CA GLY A 192 14.09 -0.24 2.63
C GLY A 192 14.47 0.27 1.24
N TRP A 193 14.91 1.53 1.11
CA TRP A 193 15.36 2.10 -0.17
C TRP A 193 16.69 1.53 -0.66
N LYS A 194 17.47 0.89 0.22
CA LYS A 194 18.77 0.29 -0.11
C LYS A 194 18.71 -1.20 -0.41
N ILE A 195 17.54 -1.82 -0.29
CA ILE A 195 17.37 -3.27 -0.52
C ILE A 195 17.71 -3.66 -1.97
N TYR A 196 17.30 -2.83 -2.94
CA TYR A 196 17.48 -3.12 -4.36
C TYR A 196 18.61 -2.28 -4.95
N ASP A 197 19.73 -2.94 -5.28
CA ASP A 197 20.80 -2.40 -6.11
C ASP A 197 20.75 -3.08 -7.49
N PRO A 198 20.42 -2.35 -8.58
CA PRO A 198 20.35 -2.92 -9.92
C PRO A 198 21.67 -3.57 -10.37
N VAL A 199 22.83 -2.99 -10.02
CA VAL A 199 24.13 -3.53 -10.42
C VAL A 199 24.41 -4.83 -9.67
N ALA A 200 24.11 -4.87 -8.37
CA ALA A 200 24.24 -6.10 -7.58
C ALA A 200 23.32 -7.22 -8.11
N GLU A 201 22.09 -6.90 -8.48
CA GLU A 201 21.16 -7.88 -9.06
C GLU A 201 21.66 -8.43 -10.40
N TYR A 202 22.16 -7.57 -11.30
CA TYR A 202 22.73 -8.06 -12.56
C TYR A 202 24.01 -8.88 -12.34
N LYS A 203 24.87 -8.49 -11.39
CA LYS A 203 26.04 -9.30 -11.00
C LYS A 203 25.65 -10.67 -10.46
N ARG A 204 24.58 -10.75 -9.66
CA ARG A 204 24.02 -12.03 -9.16
C ARG A 204 23.60 -12.95 -10.31
N GLN A 205 23.20 -12.38 -11.45
CA GLN A 205 22.86 -13.12 -12.68
C GLN A 205 24.08 -13.42 -13.58
N GLY A 206 25.30 -13.04 -13.19
CA GLY A 206 26.51 -13.25 -14.01
C GLY A 206 26.73 -12.19 -15.09
N LEU A 207 26.20 -10.97 -14.91
CA LEU A 207 26.29 -9.88 -15.89
C LEU A 207 27.19 -8.73 -15.37
N PRO A 208 27.83 -7.96 -16.27
CA PRO A 208 27.86 -8.14 -17.73
C PRO A 208 28.70 -9.36 -18.14
N ASN A 209 28.52 -9.82 -19.37
CA ASN A 209 29.32 -10.88 -19.98
C ASN A 209 29.62 -10.53 -21.46
N GLU A 210 30.12 -11.49 -22.24
CA GLU A 210 30.49 -11.26 -23.65
C GLU A 210 29.28 -10.88 -24.53
N SER A 211 28.08 -11.36 -24.20
CA SER A 211 26.87 -11.16 -25.00
C SER A 211 25.96 -10.04 -24.48
N TRP A 212 26.14 -9.61 -23.23
CA TRP A 212 25.26 -8.65 -22.55
C TRP A 212 26.03 -7.62 -21.75
N ILE A 213 25.70 -6.34 -21.96
CA ILE A 213 26.32 -5.20 -21.27
C ILE A 213 25.34 -4.51 -20.32
N ILE A 214 25.84 -3.97 -19.21
CA ILE A 214 25.09 -3.03 -18.36
C ILE A 214 25.34 -1.62 -18.91
N SER A 215 24.32 -1.03 -19.52
CA SER A 215 24.39 0.27 -20.19
C SER A 215 23.79 1.40 -19.34
N LYS A 216 24.43 2.57 -19.42
CA LYS A 216 23.97 3.85 -18.86
C LYS A 216 23.24 4.73 -19.88
N VAL A 217 22.94 4.22 -21.07
CA VAL A 217 22.29 4.97 -22.16
C VAL A 217 20.96 5.64 -21.76
N ASN A 218 20.30 5.13 -20.71
CA ASN A 218 19.05 5.69 -20.19
C ASN A 218 19.22 6.42 -18.84
N SER A 219 20.44 6.83 -18.46
CA SER A 219 20.67 7.45 -17.15
C SER A 219 19.93 8.77 -16.94
N SER A 220 19.67 9.52 -18.02
CA SER A 220 18.84 10.74 -18.01
C SER A 220 17.37 10.48 -18.35
N TYR A 221 16.96 9.21 -18.52
CA TYR A 221 15.61 8.80 -18.91
C TYR A 221 15.13 9.29 -20.30
N GLU A 222 16.04 9.80 -21.14
CA GLU A 222 15.70 10.33 -22.48
C GLU A 222 15.37 9.23 -23.51
N LEU A 223 16.05 8.08 -23.44
CA LEU A 223 15.80 6.96 -24.35
C LEU A 223 14.41 6.37 -24.07
N CYS A 224 14.08 6.11 -22.80
CA CYS A 224 12.75 5.70 -22.36
C CYS A 224 12.47 6.19 -20.92
N GLU A 225 11.55 7.16 -20.82
CA GLU A 225 11.16 7.84 -19.58
C GLU A 225 10.60 6.89 -18.49
N THR A 226 10.09 5.72 -18.90
CA THR A 226 9.42 4.78 -18.00
C THR A 226 10.21 3.49 -17.76
N TYR A 227 11.46 3.46 -18.19
CA TYR A 227 12.43 2.41 -17.91
C TYR A 227 13.41 2.85 -16.83
N PRO A 228 14.12 1.91 -16.17
CA PRO A 228 15.16 2.27 -15.21
C PRO A 228 16.35 2.97 -15.88
N ALA A 229 17.16 3.65 -15.07
CA ALA A 229 18.37 4.33 -15.53
C ALA A 229 19.43 3.39 -16.12
N LEU A 230 19.53 2.17 -15.57
CA LEU A 230 20.44 1.12 -16.04
C LEU A 230 19.65 0.06 -16.81
N LEU A 231 20.12 -0.24 -18.02
CA LEU A 231 19.53 -1.25 -18.89
C LEU A 231 20.56 -2.31 -19.23
N VAL A 232 20.15 -3.58 -19.25
CA VAL A 232 20.98 -4.65 -19.81
C VAL A 232 20.57 -4.92 -21.24
N LEU A 233 21.53 -4.77 -22.15
CA LEU A 233 21.35 -4.78 -23.60
C LEU A 233 22.32 -5.80 -24.22
N PRO A 234 22.03 -6.39 -25.39
CA PRO A 234 22.99 -7.19 -26.13
C PRO A 234 24.25 -6.38 -26.43
N SER A 235 25.41 -7.05 -26.45
CA SER A 235 26.64 -6.45 -26.93
C SER A 235 26.54 -6.12 -28.43
N ASN A 236 27.40 -5.22 -28.91
CA ASN A 236 27.52 -4.82 -30.33
C ASN A 236 26.29 -4.10 -30.92
N VAL A 237 25.52 -3.37 -30.11
CA VAL A 237 24.48 -2.46 -30.60
C VAL A 237 24.89 -1.00 -30.36
N THR A 238 24.81 -0.17 -31.41
CA THR A 238 25.16 1.25 -31.32
C THR A 238 24.03 2.08 -30.70
N GLU A 239 24.35 3.24 -30.12
CA GLU A 239 23.33 4.14 -29.55
C GLU A 239 22.30 4.62 -30.57
N ASP A 240 22.71 4.86 -31.81
CA ASP A 240 21.80 5.26 -32.89
C ASP A 240 20.83 4.13 -33.29
N GLU A 241 21.30 2.88 -33.27
CA GLU A 241 20.40 1.72 -33.42
C GLU A 241 19.42 1.64 -32.25
N LEU A 242 19.88 1.81 -30.99
CA LEU A 242 19.01 1.81 -29.82
C LEU A 242 17.90 2.87 -29.93
N LYS A 243 18.23 4.08 -30.40
CA LYS A 243 17.24 5.14 -30.63
C LYS A 243 16.19 4.74 -31.68
N ARG A 244 16.61 4.10 -32.77
CA ARG A 244 15.69 3.61 -33.82
C ARG A 244 14.80 2.45 -33.33
N VAL A 245 15.36 1.49 -32.59
CA VAL A 245 14.63 0.40 -31.94
C VAL A 245 13.60 0.96 -30.95
N ALA A 246 14.02 1.88 -30.08
CA ALA A 246 13.14 2.53 -29.12
C ALA A 246 12.00 3.27 -29.84
N ALA A 247 12.29 4.04 -30.89
CA ALA A 247 11.25 4.74 -31.66
C ALA A 247 10.21 3.79 -32.29
N PHE A 248 10.59 2.55 -32.63
CA PHE A 248 9.66 1.56 -33.16
C PHE A 248 8.86 0.80 -32.08
N ARG A 249 9.15 1.00 -30.79
CA ARG A 249 8.51 0.28 -29.68
C ARG A 249 7.58 1.22 -28.92
N ALA A 250 6.38 0.75 -28.59
CA ALA A 250 5.38 1.56 -27.89
C ALA A 250 5.95 2.15 -26.59
N LYS A 251 5.76 3.46 -26.38
CA LYS A 251 6.34 4.24 -25.27
C LYS A 251 7.87 4.17 -25.18
N ARG A 252 8.54 3.91 -26.30
CA ARG A 252 10.00 3.73 -26.40
C ARG A 252 10.57 2.58 -25.57
N ARG A 253 9.72 1.63 -25.17
CA ARG A 253 10.09 0.47 -24.35
C ARG A 253 10.75 -0.61 -25.22
N LEU A 254 12.00 -0.39 -25.60
CA LEU A 254 12.81 -1.36 -26.34
C LEU A 254 13.01 -2.69 -25.59
N PRO A 255 13.33 -3.80 -26.28
CA PRO A 255 13.64 -5.06 -25.61
C PRO A 255 14.86 -4.92 -24.70
N VAL A 256 14.70 -5.28 -23.43
CA VAL A 256 15.77 -5.25 -22.41
C VAL A 256 15.73 -6.53 -21.59
N LEU A 257 16.91 -6.99 -21.14
CA LEU A 257 17.03 -8.21 -20.34
C LEU A 257 16.37 -8.02 -18.97
N SER A 258 15.61 -9.03 -18.55
CA SER A 258 15.04 -9.14 -17.20
C SER A 258 15.69 -10.27 -16.41
N TRP A 259 16.02 -11.37 -17.08
CA TRP A 259 16.65 -12.53 -16.47
C TRP A 259 17.46 -13.31 -17.50
N ILE A 260 18.52 -14.00 -17.05
CA ILE A 260 19.32 -14.92 -17.86
C ILE A 260 19.59 -16.22 -17.11
N HIS A 261 19.48 -17.35 -17.82
CA HIS A 261 19.79 -18.67 -17.27
C HIS A 261 21.31 -18.83 -17.11
N PRO A 262 21.80 -19.25 -15.92
CA PRO A 262 23.24 -19.28 -15.63
C PRO A 262 24.04 -20.22 -16.55
N GLU A 263 23.45 -21.35 -16.98
CA GLU A 263 24.15 -22.33 -17.83
C GLU A 263 23.83 -22.16 -19.32
N SER A 264 22.56 -22.31 -19.72
CA SER A 264 22.15 -22.25 -21.14
C SER A 264 22.21 -20.86 -21.78
N GLN A 265 22.41 -19.80 -20.99
CA GLN A 265 22.37 -18.40 -21.45
C GLN A 265 21.04 -17.97 -22.10
N ALA A 266 19.96 -18.76 -21.92
CA ALA A 266 18.63 -18.37 -22.35
C ALA A 266 18.15 -17.13 -21.58
N ALA A 267 17.77 -16.07 -22.30
CA ALA A 267 17.38 -14.79 -21.72
C ALA A 267 15.86 -14.57 -21.78
N ILE A 268 15.29 -14.02 -20.71
CA ILE A 268 13.95 -13.44 -20.70
C ILE A 268 14.11 -11.94 -20.92
N VAL A 269 13.59 -11.46 -22.05
CA VAL A 269 13.58 -10.05 -22.44
C VAL A 269 12.16 -9.49 -22.41
N ARG A 270 12.02 -8.21 -22.05
CA ARG A 270 10.73 -7.50 -21.99
C ARG A 270 10.74 -6.25 -22.85
N CYS A 271 9.63 -5.93 -23.48
CA CYS A 271 9.47 -4.75 -24.33
C CYS A 271 8.01 -4.25 -24.38
N GLY A 272 7.82 -3.07 -24.98
CA GLY A 272 6.53 -2.66 -25.52
C GLY A 272 6.25 -3.31 -26.88
N GLN A 273 4.99 -3.34 -27.29
CA GLN A 273 4.60 -3.83 -28.62
C GLN A 273 5.29 -3.02 -29.74
N PRO A 274 5.63 -3.64 -30.88
CA PRO A 274 6.16 -2.93 -32.02
C PRO A 274 5.08 -2.03 -32.66
N GLN A 275 5.50 -0.90 -33.24
CA GLN A 275 4.63 0.09 -33.87
C GLN A 275 4.42 -0.20 -35.37
N VAL A 276 4.04 -1.46 -35.67
CA VAL A 276 3.78 -1.94 -37.03
C VAL A 276 2.68 -1.14 -37.75
N GLY A 277 1.61 -0.79 -37.03
CA GLY A 277 0.47 -0.07 -37.59
C GLY A 277 -0.31 -0.87 -38.65
N PRO A 278 -1.34 -0.25 -39.27
CA PRO A 278 -2.15 -0.90 -40.30
C PRO A 278 -1.39 -1.13 -41.61
N SER A 279 -0.26 -0.45 -41.83
CA SER A 279 0.55 -0.55 -43.04
C SER A 279 1.68 -1.59 -42.94
N ASP A 280 1.67 -2.45 -41.93
CA ASP A 280 2.69 -3.49 -41.73
C ASP A 280 4.13 -2.94 -41.76
N ARG A 281 4.35 -1.78 -41.12
CA ARG A 281 5.69 -1.18 -41.06
C ARG A 281 6.65 -2.12 -40.34
N ARG A 282 7.86 -2.20 -40.89
CA ARG A 282 8.99 -2.97 -40.34
C ARG A 282 10.10 -2.01 -39.95
N CYS A 283 10.90 -2.41 -38.96
CA CYS A 283 12.09 -1.67 -38.53
C CYS A 283 13.29 -2.61 -38.61
N ARG A 284 14.20 -2.33 -39.55
CA ARG A 284 15.39 -3.16 -39.77
C ARG A 284 16.26 -3.24 -38.53
N GLU A 285 16.37 -2.14 -37.79
CA GLU A 285 17.14 -2.08 -36.54
C GLU A 285 16.50 -2.92 -35.45
N ASP A 286 15.17 -2.89 -35.29
CA ASP A 286 14.46 -3.75 -34.33
C ASP A 286 14.62 -5.22 -34.66
N GLU A 287 14.50 -5.59 -35.93
CA GLU A 287 14.71 -6.97 -36.40
C GLU A 287 16.15 -7.44 -36.16
N ARG A 288 17.15 -6.61 -36.49
CA ARG A 288 18.55 -6.89 -36.19
C ARG A 288 18.80 -6.98 -34.68
N TYR A 289 18.14 -6.15 -33.89
CA TYR A 289 18.25 -6.15 -32.44
C TYR A 289 17.73 -7.47 -31.84
N LEU A 290 16.57 -7.95 -32.31
CA LEU A 290 16.02 -9.25 -31.93
C LEU A 290 16.92 -10.40 -32.40
N GLN A 291 17.54 -10.29 -33.59
CA GLN A 291 18.52 -11.27 -34.06
C GLN A 291 19.75 -11.29 -33.14
N THR A 292 20.24 -10.13 -32.70
CA THR A 292 21.39 -10.04 -31.77
C THR A 292 21.05 -10.69 -30.41
N ILE A 293 19.80 -10.57 -29.94
CA ILE A 293 19.31 -11.28 -28.74
C ILE A 293 19.30 -12.80 -28.96
N LEU A 294 18.89 -13.26 -30.15
CA LEU A 294 18.92 -14.68 -30.49
C LEU A 294 20.37 -15.20 -30.52
N ASP A 295 21.27 -14.48 -31.17
CA ASP A 295 22.69 -14.85 -31.33
C ASP A 295 23.45 -14.85 -30.00
N ALA A 296 22.97 -14.09 -29.00
CA ALA A 296 23.48 -14.13 -27.63
C ALA A 296 23.27 -15.49 -26.93
N ASN A 297 22.44 -16.37 -27.48
CA ASN A 297 22.27 -17.74 -27.02
C ASN A 297 22.73 -18.73 -28.12
N ALA A 298 23.99 -19.16 -28.02
CA ALA A 298 24.60 -20.10 -28.97
C ALA A 298 23.90 -21.48 -29.05
N GLN A 299 23.04 -21.82 -28.09
CA GLN A 299 22.33 -23.10 -28.04
C GLN A 299 20.98 -23.08 -28.76
N SER A 300 20.50 -21.92 -29.20
CA SER A 300 19.20 -21.78 -29.88
C SER A 300 19.31 -21.15 -31.26
N HIS A 301 18.46 -21.61 -32.18
CA HIS A 301 18.27 -21.03 -33.51
C HIS A 301 16.88 -20.39 -33.66
N LYS A 302 16.11 -20.28 -32.57
CA LYS A 302 14.77 -19.67 -32.55
C LYS A 302 14.59 -18.73 -31.37
N LEU A 303 14.02 -17.56 -31.66
CA LEU A 303 13.53 -16.63 -30.65
C LEU A 303 12.02 -16.81 -30.48
N CYS A 304 11.56 -17.04 -29.26
CA CYS A 304 10.13 -17.13 -28.96
C CYS A 304 9.62 -15.77 -28.44
N ILE A 305 8.54 -15.27 -29.04
CA ILE A 305 7.89 -14.02 -28.63
C ILE A 305 6.53 -14.36 -28.03
N PHE A 306 6.39 -14.12 -26.73
CA PHE A 306 5.14 -14.31 -26.00
C PHE A 306 4.40 -12.97 -25.90
N ASP A 307 3.37 -12.78 -26.74
CA ASP A 307 2.41 -11.69 -26.54
C ASP A 307 1.40 -12.11 -25.47
N ALA A 308 1.37 -11.39 -24.35
CA ALA A 308 0.48 -11.70 -23.24
C ALA A 308 -1.00 -11.44 -23.53
N ARG A 309 -1.32 -10.82 -24.68
CA ARG A 309 -2.69 -10.49 -25.08
C ARG A 309 -3.35 -11.66 -25.82
N GLN A 310 -4.67 -11.64 -25.85
CA GLN A 310 -5.45 -12.40 -26.82
C GLN A 310 -5.14 -11.89 -28.24
N SER A 311 -5.17 -12.77 -29.23
CA SER A 311 -4.89 -12.45 -30.64
C SER A 311 -5.73 -11.29 -31.17
N THR A 312 -7.04 -11.30 -30.88
CA THR A 312 -7.98 -10.25 -31.28
C THR A 312 -7.61 -8.85 -30.74
N VAL A 313 -7.07 -8.80 -29.52
CA VAL A 313 -6.61 -7.55 -28.89
C VAL A 313 -5.28 -7.10 -29.51
N ALA A 314 -4.41 -8.03 -29.89
CA ALA A 314 -3.18 -7.72 -30.62
C ALA A 314 -3.50 -7.12 -32.00
N ASP A 315 -4.43 -7.72 -32.75
CA ASP A 315 -4.88 -7.24 -34.05
C ASP A 315 -5.55 -5.85 -33.95
N THR A 316 -6.40 -5.64 -32.94
CA THR A 316 -7.02 -4.32 -32.70
C THR A 316 -5.97 -3.24 -32.44
N ASN A 317 -4.94 -3.55 -31.67
CA ASN A 317 -3.85 -2.60 -31.38
C ASN A 317 -2.93 -2.34 -32.59
N LYS A 318 -2.85 -3.27 -33.55
CA LYS A 318 -2.16 -3.05 -34.83
C LYS A 318 -2.86 -1.98 -35.66
N VAL A 319 -4.20 -1.97 -35.67
CA VAL A 319 -5.00 -1.01 -36.46
C VAL A 319 -5.04 0.38 -35.81
N ARG A 320 -4.94 0.47 -34.48
CA ARG A 320 -4.94 1.75 -33.78
C ARG A 320 -3.68 2.54 -34.11
N LYS A 321 -3.81 3.71 -34.74
CA LYS A 321 -2.71 4.69 -34.84
C LYS A 321 -2.25 4.99 -33.41
N GLN A 322 -1.04 4.55 -33.06
CA GLN A 322 -0.41 4.99 -31.83
C GLN A 322 0.23 6.33 -32.14
N ASP A 323 -0.20 7.37 -31.42
CA ASP A 323 0.33 8.72 -31.57
C ASP A 323 1.86 8.66 -31.55
N THR A 324 2.46 9.00 -32.67
CA THR A 324 3.89 9.30 -32.76
C THR A 324 4.11 10.53 -31.91
N PHE A 325 4.73 10.35 -30.73
CA PHE A 325 5.22 11.49 -29.96
C PHE A 325 6.15 12.30 -30.87
N PRO A 326 5.94 13.62 -31.01
CA PRO A 326 6.85 14.44 -31.79
C PRO A 326 8.24 14.32 -31.16
N VAL A 327 9.24 14.02 -32.01
CA VAL A 327 10.64 14.19 -31.65
C VAL A 327 10.82 15.68 -31.44
N SER A 328 11.06 16.11 -30.20
CA SER A 328 11.47 17.48 -29.91
C SER A 328 12.77 17.74 -30.68
N THR A 329 12.71 18.60 -31.69
CA THR A 329 13.87 19.14 -32.42
C THR A 329 14.73 20.02 -31.53
#